data_AF-A0A220S9G5-F1
#
_entry.id   AF-A0A220S9G5-F1
#
_cell.length_a   1.000
_cell.length_b   1.000
_cell.length_c   1.000
_cell.angle_alpha   90.00
_cell.angle_beta   90.00
_cell.angle_gamma   90.00
#
_symmetry.space_group_name_H-M   'P 1'
#
loop_
_entity.id
_entity.type
_entity.pdbx_description
1 polymer ?
#
loop_
_entity_poly.entity_id
_entity_poly.type
_entity_poly.pdbx_seq_one_letter_code
_entity_poly.pdbx_strand_id
1 'polypeptide(L)'
;MAKKIITELKDFFKAGKRPTEGQFGDLLDSYVHLDNPEFVKTDDIASTREGILKYFTTEYNTDKIFHMKMPYRTNTDSKMFHIRASGYNYQNADIIDVTWVGYCYQPAAALINNKTYVAASTAITAGQYVGADSHIYLWFKLPNIYYSSFKVDSMRVGNGTLINEGDLELIVTNTPQL
;
A
#
# COMPACT_ATOMS: atom_id res chain seq x y z
N MET A 1 12.77 28.02 35.77
CA MET A 1 13.53 26.86 36.30
C MET A 1 14.23 26.19 35.12
N ALA A 2 15.41 25.60 35.32
CA ALA A 2 16.08 24.84 34.28
C ALA A 2 15.32 23.52 34.02
N LYS A 3 15.18 23.13 32.75
CA LYS A 3 14.51 21.89 32.32
C LYS A 3 15.29 20.67 32.83
N LYS A 4 14.61 19.72 33.47
CA LYS A 4 15.25 18.49 33.97
C LYS A 4 15.56 17.52 32.84
N ILE A 5 16.60 16.70 33.01
CA ILE A 5 16.94 15.65 32.05
C ILE A 5 15.99 14.45 32.17
N ILE A 6 15.75 13.73 31.07
CA ILE A 6 14.78 12.62 30.97
C ILE A 6 15.00 11.54 32.04
N THR A 7 16.26 11.24 32.36
CA THR A 7 16.62 10.24 33.38
C THR A 7 16.12 10.64 34.76
N GLU A 8 16.29 11.90 35.15
CA GLU A 8 15.81 12.43 36.43
C GLU A 8 14.28 12.39 36.52
N LEU A 9 13.57 12.72 35.44
CA LEU A 9 12.12 12.64 35.39
C LEU A 9 11.64 11.20 35.58
N LYS A 10 12.22 10.23 34.85
CA LYS A 10 11.87 8.80 34.97
C LYS A 10 12.03 8.27 36.38
N ASP A 11 13.08 8.67 37.09
CA ASP A 11 13.33 8.23 38.46
C ASP A 11 12.32 8.84 39.46
N PHE A 12 11.86 10.08 39.22
CA PHE A 12 10.77 10.68 39.98
C PHE A 12 9.45 9.89 39.89
N PHE A 13 9.07 9.46 38.69
CA PHE A 13 7.85 8.67 38.47
C PHE A 13 7.97 7.24 39.04
N LYS A 14 9.13 6.59 38.87
CA LYS A 14 9.38 5.26 39.44
C LYS A 14 9.32 5.25 40.98
N ALA A 15 9.70 6.36 41.61
CA ALA A 15 9.62 6.54 43.06
C ALA A 15 8.19 6.83 43.57
N GLY A 16 7.17 6.85 42.69
CA GLY A 16 5.77 7.11 43.07
C GLY A 16 5.52 8.54 43.56
N LYS A 17 6.45 9.47 43.31
CA LYS A 17 6.30 10.87 43.74
C LYS A 17 5.39 11.59 42.76
N ARG A 18 4.40 12.33 43.29
CA ARG A 18 3.51 13.17 42.48
C ARG A 18 4.34 14.30 41.83
N PRO A 19 4.38 14.39 40.49
CA PRO A 19 5.10 15.46 39.80
C PRO A 19 4.46 16.82 40.07
N THR A 20 5.25 17.89 40.00
CA THR A 20 4.68 19.24 39.84
C THR A 20 4.19 19.42 38.41
N GLU A 21 3.32 20.40 38.19
CA GLU A 21 2.81 20.74 36.84
C GLU A 21 3.95 21.00 35.85
N GLY A 22 4.99 21.73 36.26
CA GLY A 22 6.18 21.96 35.43
C GLY A 22 6.97 20.69 35.12
N GLN A 23 7.05 19.73 36.04
CA GLN A 23 7.72 18.43 35.79
C GLN A 23 6.91 17.53 34.87
N PHE A 24 5.58 17.65 34.89
CA PHE A 24 4.69 16.97 33.97
C PHE A 24 4.79 17.58 32.56
N GLY A 25 4.87 18.91 32.46
CA GLY A 25 5.16 19.61 31.20
C GLY A 25 6.51 19.23 30.60
N ASP A 26 7.57 19.24 31.41
CA ASP A 26 8.92 18.82 30.95
C ASP A 26 8.95 17.38 30.40
N LEU A 27 8.14 16.48 30.98
CA LEU A 27 7.99 15.12 30.49
C LEU A 27 7.26 15.09 29.15
N LEU A 28 6.12 15.78 29.02
CA LEU A 28 5.35 15.84 27.77
C LEU A 28 6.19 16.41 26.63
N ASP A 29 6.92 17.51 26.89
CA ASP A 29 7.82 18.13 25.92
C ASP A 29 9.09 17.29 25.63
N SER A 30 9.35 16.24 26.42
CA SER A 30 10.43 15.28 26.16
C SER A 30 10.01 14.12 25.27
N TYR A 31 8.70 13.92 25.07
CA TYR A 31 8.22 12.97 24.08
C TYR A 31 8.46 13.54 22.69
N VAL A 32 8.94 12.69 21.79
CA VAL A 32 9.00 13.01 20.37
C VAL A 32 7.57 13.10 19.87
N HIS A 33 7.14 14.33 19.60
CA HIS A 33 5.93 14.63 18.86
C HIS A 33 6.06 14.03 17.45
N LEU A 34 5.18 13.10 17.08
CA LEU A 34 5.17 12.46 15.76
C LEU A 34 4.94 13.46 14.61
N ASP A 35 4.42 14.64 14.96
CA ASP A 35 4.20 15.82 14.15
C ASP A 35 5.39 16.79 14.14
N ASN A 36 6.46 16.54 14.91
CA ASN A 36 7.69 17.33 14.84
C ASN A 36 8.45 16.99 13.54
N PRO A 37 8.59 17.94 12.59
CA PRO A 37 9.22 17.70 11.29
C PRO A 37 10.68 17.22 11.36
N GLU A 38 11.39 17.51 12.46
CA GLU A 38 12.78 17.05 12.66
C GLU A 38 12.88 15.54 12.96
N PHE A 39 11.79 14.91 13.40
CA PHE A 39 11.74 13.48 13.74
C PHE A 39 10.81 12.66 12.84
N VAL A 40 10.11 13.32 11.91
CA VAL A 40 9.49 12.65 10.77
C VAL A 40 10.62 12.13 9.88
N LYS A 41 10.84 10.81 9.85
CA LYS A 41 11.76 10.21 8.87
C LYS A 41 11.34 10.65 7.48
N THR A 42 12.23 11.36 6.78
CA THR A 42 12.04 11.85 5.41
C THR A 42 11.76 10.73 4.41
N ASP A 43 12.12 9.50 4.77
CA ASP A 43 11.88 8.31 3.98
C ASP A 43 10.93 7.36 4.71
N ASP A 44 9.63 7.55 4.48
CA ASP A 44 8.53 6.64 4.85
C ASP A 44 8.60 5.31 4.04
N ILE A 45 9.80 4.76 3.87
CA ILE A 45 10.08 3.50 3.16
C ILE A 45 9.69 2.33 4.06
N ALA A 46 9.18 1.27 3.44
CA ALA A 46 8.58 0.10 4.08
C ALA A 46 7.29 0.42 4.87
N SER A 47 6.74 1.62 4.71
CA SER A 47 5.43 1.97 5.23
C SER A 47 4.32 1.53 4.28
N THR A 48 3.23 1.06 4.87
CA THR A 48 2.06 0.54 4.17
C THR A 48 0.93 1.57 4.19
N ARG A 49 0.15 1.63 3.12
CA ARG A 49 -1.18 2.24 3.10
C ARG A 49 -2.20 1.17 2.78
N GLU A 50 -3.13 0.98 3.69
CA GLU A 50 -4.16 -0.03 3.54
C GLU A 50 -5.41 0.53 2.88
N GLY A 51 -6.03 -0.29 2.02
CA GLY A 51 -7.32 0.03 1.41
C GLY A 51 -7.27 1.24 0.49
N ILE A 52 -6.17 1.45 -0.22
CA ILE A 52 -5.99 2.51 -1.22
C ILE A 52 -6.92 2.35 -2.43
N LEU A 53 -7.52 1.18 -2.58
CA LEU A 53 -8.63 0.91 -3.48
C LEU A 53 -9.49 -0.18 -2.86
N LYS A 54 -10.82 -0.05 -2.98
CA LYS A 54 -11.79 -1.01 -2.45
C LYS A 54 -12.81 -1.32 -3.53
N TYR A 55 -13.24 -2.57 -3.61
CA TYR A 55 -14.24 -3.00 -4.58
C TYR A 55 -15.19 -4.03 -3.98
N PHE A 56 -16.45 -3.92 -4.38
CA PHE A 56 -17.49 -4.90 -4.10
C PHE A 56 -18.43 -4.98 -5.31
N THR A 57 -18.89 -6.18 -5.63
CA THR A 57 -19.92 -6.39 -6.66
C THR A 57 -20.85 -7.52 -6.28
N THR A 58 -22.09 -7.43 -6.76
CA THR A 58 -23.09 -8.51 -6.71
C THR A 58 -23.33 -9.12 -8.10
N GLU A 59 -22.61 -8.67 -9.13
CA GLU A 59 -22.76 -9.12 -10.52
C GLU A 59 -22.29 -10.57 -10.69
N TYR A 60 -23.05 -11.40 -11.40
CA TYR A 60 -22.57 -12.69 -11.88
C TYR A 60 -21.88 -12.53 -13.23
N ASN A 61 -20.57 -12.81 -13.28
CA ASN A 61 -19.79 -12.72 -14.52
C ASN A 61 -18.50 -13.54 -14.44
N THR A 62 -18.16 -14.28 -15.50
CA THR A 62 -16.94 -15.13 -15.61
C THR A 62 -15.84 -14.53 -16.49
N ASP A 63 -16.13 -13.42 -17.15
CA ASP A 63 -15.28 -12.85 -18.20
C ASP A 63 -14.60 -11.55 -17.77
N LYS A 64 -15.08 -10.90 -16.70
CA LYS A 64 -14.47 -9.67 -16.19
C LYS A 64 -13.07 -9.91 -15.63
N ILE A 65 -12.21 -8.96 -15.94
CA ILE A 65 -10.83 -8.82 -15.47
C ILE A 65 -10.76 -7.48 -14.75
N PHE A 66 -10.14 -7.49 -13.57
CA PHE A 66 -9.86 -6.29 -12.79
C PHE A 66 -8.51 -5.75 -13.26
N HIS A 67 -8.52 -4.58 -13.90
CA HIS A 67 -7.32 -3.85 -14.27
C HIS A 67 -7.15 -2.66 -13.33
N MET A 68 -5.99 -2.56 -12.68
CA MET A 68 -5.61 -1.43 -11.85
C MET A 68 -4.51 -0.66 -12.57
N LYS A 69 -4.87 0.51 -13.06
CA LYS A 69 -3.93 1.43 -13.70
C LYS A 69 -3.13 2.15 -12.63
N MET A 70 -1.81 1.96 -12.65
CA MET A 70 -0.88 2.59 -11.73
C MET A 70 -0.58 4.02 -12.14
N PRO A 71 -0.21 4.94 -11.21
CA PRO A 71 0.16 6.30 -11.57
C PRO A 71 1.49 6.39 -12.34
N TYR A 72 2.30 5.33 -12.31
CA TYR A 72 3.61 5.29 -12.96
C TYR A 72 3.53 4.98 -14.45
N ARG A 73 4.27 5.76 -15.23
CA ARG A 73 4.43 5.56 -16.66
C ARG A 73 5.86 5.21 -17.02
N THR A 74 6.01 4.20 -17.85
CA THR A 74 7.32 3.73 -18.31
C THR A 74 8.05 4.73 -19.19
N ASN A 75 7.42 5.79 -19.70
CA ASN A 75 8.10 6.82 -20.47
C ASN A 75 8.54 8.04 -19.64
N THR A 76 8.10 8.17 -18.38
CA THR A 76 8.44 9.30 -17.51
C THR A 76 9.02 8.91 -16.15
N ASP A 77 8.75 7.71 -15.65
CA ASP A 77 9.03 7.34 -14.26
C ASP A 77 10.07 6.23 -14.10
N SER A 78 10.86 6.36 -13.03
CA SER A 78 11.73 5.30 -12.54
C SER A 78 11.38 5.00 -11.09
N LYS A 79 10.33 4.19 -10.86
CA LYS A 79 9.71 3.96 -9.54
C LYS A 79 9.40 2.50 -9.26
N MET A 80 9.91 1.99 -8.13
CA MET A 80 9.57 0.66 -7.63
C MET A 80 8.17 0.65 -6.99
N PHE A 81 7.49 -0.49 -7.01
CA PHE A 81 6.20 -0.66 -6.34
C PHE A 81 6.06 -2.03 -5.68
N HIS A 82 5.21 -2.06 -4.65
CA HIS A 82 4.70 -3.26 -4.01
C HIS A 82 3.22 -3.05 -3.72
N ILE A 83 2.36 -3.86 -4.34
CA ILE A 83 0.90 -3.76 -4.28
C ILE A 83 0.32 -5.12 -3.95
N ARG A 84 -0.70 -5.16 -3.10
CA ARG A 84 -1.35 -6.40 -2.67
C ARG A 84 -2.86 -6.25 -2.68
N ALA A 85 -3.55 -7.14 -3.38
CA ALA A 85 -4.99 -7.31 -3.28
C ALA A 85 -5.31 -8.42 -2.29
N SER A 86 -6.23 -8.16 -1.36
CA SER A 86 -6.74 -9.15 -0.41
C SER A 86 -8.27 -9.09 -0.31
N GLY A 87 -8.93 -10.24 -0.24
CA GLY A 87 -10.39 -10.29 -0.27
C GLY A 87 -10.99 -11.69 -0.32
N TYR A 88 -12.28 -11.75 -0.68
CA TYR A 88 -13.08 -12.96 -0.72
C TYR A 88 -13.85 -13.06 -2.05
N ASN A 89 -13.74 -14.22 -2.70
CA ASN A 89 -14.51 -14.58 -3.87
C ASN A 89 -15.63 -15.55 -3.47
N TYR A 90 -16.78 -15.00 -3.08
CA TYR A 90 -17.89 -15.76 -2.49
C TYR A 90 -18.32 -16.96 -3.33
N GLN A 91 -18.56 -16.75 -4.63
CA GLN A 91 -19.11 -17.78 -5.51
C GLN A 91 -18.25 -19.05 -5.59
N ASN A 92 -16.94 -18.92 -5.44
CA ASN A 92 -16.02 -20.03 -5.51
C ASN A 92 -15.48 -20.45 -4.13
N ALA A 93 -15.96 -19.83 -3.04
CA ALA A 93 -15.44 -20.00 -1.69
C ALA A 93 -13.90 -19.87 -1.63
N ASP A 94 -13.36 -18.90 -2.38
CA ASP A 94 -11.92 -18.77 -2.62
C ASP A 94 -11.34 -17.48 -2.05
N ILE A 95 -10.04 -17.49 -1.75
CA ILE A 95 -9.31 -16.38 -1.15
C ILE A 95 -8.66 -15.54 -2.25
N ILE A 96 -8.99 -14.25 -2.26
CA ILE A 96 -8.27 -13.29 -3.09
C ILE A 96 -7.02 -12.90 -2.30
N ASP A 97 -5.86 -13.32 -2.77
CA ASP A 97 -4.54 -12.98 -2.23
C ASP A 97 -3.54 -12.89 -3.39
N VAL A 98 -3.37 -11.67 -3.91
CA VAL A 98 -2.51 -11.41 -5.07
C VAL A 98 -1.53 -10.31 -4.73
N THR A 99 -0.24 -10.55 -4.99
CA THR A 99 0.83 -9.58 -4.76
C THR A 99 1.56 -9.28 -6.07
N TRP A 100 1.78 -8.00 -6.34
CA TRP A 100 2.56 -7.50 -7.45
C TRP A 100 3.75 -6.68 -6.93
N VAL A 101 4.91 -6.95 -7.51
CA VAL A 101 6.11 -6.15 -7.31
C VAL A 101 6.73 -5.85 -8.66
N GLY A 102 7.43 -4.73 -8.76
CA GLY A 102 8.17 -4.39 -9.96
C GLY A 102 8.83 -3.03 -9.93
N TYR A 103 9.51 -2.71 -11.03
CA TYR A 103 10.17 -1.44 -11.24
C TYR A 103 9.76 -0.82 -12.57
N CYS A 104 8.99 0.27 -12.50
CA CYS A 104 8.80 1.15 -13.65
C CYS A 104 10.15 1.75 -14.01
N TYR A 105 10.62 1.59 -15.24
CA TYR A 105 11.99 1.97 -15.61
C TYR A 105 12.03 2.78 -16.92
N GLN A 106 11.99 4.10 -16.75
CA GLN A 106 12.04 5.07 -17.85
C GLN A 106 13.19 4.88 -18.83
N PRO A 107 14.45 4.61 -18.41
CA PRO A 107 15.55 4.51 -19.36
C PRO A 107 15.38 3.41 -20.43
N ALA A 108 14.59 2.37 -20.14
CA ALA A 108 14.28 1.31 -21.10
C ALA A 108 12.83 1.30 -21.59
N ALA A 109 12.02 2.29 -21.19
CA ALA A 109 10.58 2.32 -21.43
C ALA A 109 9.86 1.00 -21.07
N ALA A 110 10.24 0.40 -19.94
CA ALA A 110 9.83 -0.97 -19.60
C ALA A 110 9.47 -1.16 -18.12
N LEU A 111 8.74 -2.23 -17.85
CA LEU A 111 8.52 -2.79 -16.52
C LEU A 111 9.53 -3.92 -16.27
N ILE A 112 10.48 -3.71 -15.37
CA ILE A 112 11.56 -4.68 -15.08
C ILE A 112 11.52 -5.17 -13.64
N ASN A 113 12.32 -6.21 -13.32
CA ASN A 113 12.45 -6.79 -11.98
C ASN A 113 11.09 -7.06 -11.32
N ASN A 114 10.17 -7.60 -12.12
CA ASN A 114 8.76 -7.66 -11.78
C ASN A 114 8.36 -9.11 -11.45
N LYS A 115 7.37 -9.26 -10.55
CA LYS A 115 6.75 -10.55 -10.25
C LYS A 115 5.29 -10.35 -9.85
N THR A 116 4.45 -11.29 -10.28
CA THR A 116 3.09 -11.46 -9.78
C THR A 116 3.00 -12.80 -9.07
N TYR A 117 2.31 -12.84 -7.93
CA TYR A 117 2.11 -14.04 -7.15
C TYR A 117 0.68 -14.11 -6.63
N VAL A 118 0.00 -15.24 -6.88
CA VAL A 118 -1.30 -15.58 -6.31
C VAL A 118 -1.02 -16.61 -5.22
N ALA A 119 -1.26 -16.25 -3.95
CA ALA A 119 -0.76 -17.05 -2.83
C ALA A 119 -1.66 -18.21 -2.43
N ALA A 120 -2.97 -18.00 -2.47
CA ALA A 120 -3.95 -18.88 -1.84
C ALA A 120 -4.81 -19.68 -2.83
N SER A 121 -4.88 -19.26 -4.10
CA SER A 121 -5.79 -19.83 -5.10
C SER A 121 -5.03 -20.44 -6.28
N THR A 122 -5.57 -21.53 -6.82
CA THR A 122 -5.14 -22.14 -8.09
C THR A 122 -6.03 -21.75 -9.27
N ALA A 123 -7.17 -21.09 -9.02
CA ALA A 123 -8.16 -20.71 -10.03
C ALA A 123 -8.10 -19.22 -10.39
N ILE A 124 -7.65 -18.36 -9.46
CA ILE A 124 -7.40 -16.95 -9.72
C ILE A 124 -6.13 -16.81 -10.57
N THR A 125 -6.23 -16.04 -11.65
CA THR A 125 -5.07 -15.70 -12.50
C THR A 125 -4.76 -14.22 -12.35
N ALA A 126 -3.49 -13.86 -12.50
CA ALA A 126 -3.05 -12.48 -12.35
C ALA A 126 -1.78 -12.22 -13.15
N GLY A 127 -1.53 -10.94 -13.43
CA GLY A 127 -0.31 -10.50 -14.09
C GLY A 127 -0.14 -9.00 -14.03
N GLN A 128 0.81 -8.52 -14.82
CA GLN A 128 1.11 -7.11 -14.99
C GLN A 128 1.63 -6.85 -16.41
N TYR A 129 1.34 -5.68 -16.96
CA TYR A 129 1.78 -5.27 -18.30
C TYR A 129 1.95 -3.76 -18.39
N VAL A 130 2.57 -3.29 -19.48
CA VAL A 130 2.62 -1.87 -19.85
C VAL A 130 1.53 -1.63 -20.89
N GLY A 131 0.59 -0.74 -20.59
CA GLY A 131 -0.52 -0.40 -21.48
C GLY A 131 -0.08 0.49 -22.64
N ALA A 132 -0.95 0.68 -23.62
CA ALA A 132 -0.68 1.53 -24.79
C ALA A 132 -0.44 3.01 -24.42
N ASP A 133 -0.96 3.45 -23.28
CA ASP A 133 -0.77 4.78 -22.70
C ASP A 133 0.50 4.90 -21.82
N SER A 134 1.39 3.90 -21.90
CA SER A 134 2.65 3.77 -21.15
C SER A 134 2.49 3.55 -19.64
N HIS A 135 1.27 3.50 -19.10
CA HIS A 135 1.06 3.18 -17.70
C HIS A 135 1.34 1.70 -17.41
N ILE A 136 1.71 1.41 -16.17
CA ILE A 136 1.72 0.03 -15.69
C ILE A 136 0.29 -0.35 -15.28
N TYR A 137 -0.14 -1.52 -15.73
CA TYR A 137 -1.38 -2.13 -15.32
C TYR A 137 -1.09 -3.39 -14.51
N LEU A 138 -1.69 -3.47 -13.33
CA LEU A 138 -1.78 -4.70 -12.55
C LEU A 138 -3.14 -5.31 -12.81
N TRP A 139 -3.22 -6.62 -13.00
CA TRP A 139 -4.51 -7.25 -13.24
C TRP A 139 -4.65 -8.60 -12.54
N PHE A 140 -5.89 -8.94 -12.22
CA PHE A 140 -6.27 -10.30 -11.86
C PHE A 140 -7.68 -10.62 -12.35
N LYS A 141 -7.94 -11.92 -12.53
CA LYS A 141 -9.21 -12.48 -12.96
C LYS A 141 -9.64 -13.56 -11.98
N LEU A 142 -10.88 -13.43 -11.52
CA LEU A 142 -11.56 -14.44 -10.73
C LEU A 142 -12.32 -15.40 -11.67
N PRO A 143 -12.56 -16.66 -11.28
CA PRO A 143 -13.39 -17.57 -12.07
C PRO A 143 -14.80 -17.04 -12.30
N ASN A 144 -15.35 -16.36 -11.28
CA ASN A 144 -16.59 -15.60 -11.36
C ASN A 144 -16.53 -14.42 -10.36
N ILE A 145 -17.11 -13.27 -10.67
CA ILE A 145 -17.06 -12.09 -9.77
C ILE A 145 -18.23 -12.00 -8.77
N TYR A 146 -19.19 -12.92 -8.81
CA TYR A 146 -20.40 -12.89 -8.00
C TYR A 146 -20.11 -12.80 -6.50
N TYR A 147 -20.64 -11.74 -5.88
CA TYR A 147 -20.41 -11.39 -4.47
C TYR A 147 -18.92 -11.35 -4.09
N SER A 148 -18.08 -10.78 -4.96
CA SER A 148 -16.66 -10.60 -4.67
C SER A 148 -16.40 -9.26 -4.00
N SER A 149 -15.54 -9.29 -2.98
CA SER A 149 -15.04 -8.10 -2.30
C SER A 149 -13.53 -8.18 -2.14
N PHE A 150 -12.84 -7.06 -2.37
CA PHE A 150 -11.41 -6.96 -2.09
C PHE A 150 -11.00 -5.54 -1.78
N LYS A 151 -9.86 -5.42 -1.09
CA LYS A 151 -9.10 -4.19 -0.93
C LYS A 151 -7.73 -4.34 -1.58
N VAL A 152 -7.13 -3.20 -1.91
CA VAL A 152 -5.75 -3.11 -2.37
C VAL A 152 -4.96 -2.27 -1.38
N ASP A 153 -3.81 -2.78 -0.98
CA ASP A 153 -2.85 -2.11 -0.12
C ASP A 153 -1.58 -1.80 -0.92
N SER A 154 -0.87 -0.73 -0.54
CA SER A 154 0.46 -0.39 -1.08
C SER A 154 1.51 -0.40 0.01
N MET A 155 2.75 -0.72 -0.36
CA MET A 155 3.92 -0.50 0.47
C MET A 155 4.93 0.32 -0.30
N ARG A 156 5.43 1.41 0.29
CA ARG A 156 6.51 2.21 -0.31
C ARG A 156 7.80 1.40 -0.28
N VAL A 157 8.37 1.10 -1.44
CA VAL A 157 9.60 0.31 -1.59
C VAL A 157 10.65 1.05 -2.41
N GLY A 158 11.91 0.93 -2.01
CA GLY A 158 13.05 1.53 -2.71
C GLY A 158 12.84 3.02 -3.02
N ASN A 159 12.98 3.40 -4.29
CA ASN A 159 12.79 4.77 -4.77
C ASN A 159 11.34 5.11 -5.16
N GLY A 160 10.40 4.20 -4.92
CA GLY A 160 8.98 4.37 -5.18
C GLY A 160 8.34 5.46 -4.33
N THR A 161 7.16 5.92 -4.76
CA THR A 161 6.31 6.78 -3.94
C THR A 161 5.36 5.95 -3.09
N LEU A 162 4.85 6.60 -2.05
CA LEU A 162 3.76 6.08 -1.25
C LEU A 162 2.46 6.31 -2.01
N ILE A 163 1.86 5.24 -2.52
CA ILE A 163 0.60 5.30 -3.29
C ILE A 163 -0.57 5.37 -2.32
N ASN A 164 -1.47 6.32 -2.52
CA ASN A 164 -2.62 6.60 -1.66
C ASN A 164 -3.95 6.30 -2.38
N GLU A 165 -5.05 6.48 -1.65
CA GLU A 165 -6.40 6.39 -2.21
C GLU A 165 -6.59 7.44 -3.32
N GLY A 166 -7.12 7.01 -4.46
CA GLY A 166 -7.30 7.84 -5.65
C GLY A 166 -6.13 7.84 -6.64
N ASP A 167 -4.95 7.35 -6.27
CA ASP A 167 -3.80 7.24 -7.19
C ASP A 167 -3.95 6.07 -8.17
N LEU A 168 -4.72 5.04 -7.80
CA LEU A 168 -5.05 3.90 -8.65
C LEU A 168 -6.44 4.08 -9.29
N GLU A 169 -6.54 3.78 -10.58
CA GLU A 169 -7.82 3.68 -11.28
C GLU A 169 -8.18 2.21 -11.51
N LEU A 170 -9.37 1.79 -11.07
CA LEU A 170 -9.92 0.46 -11.33
C LEU A 170 -10.76 0.45 -12.60
N ILE A 171 -10.44 -0.46 -13.52
CA ILE A 171 -11.18 -0.69 -14.76
C ILE A 171 -11.61 -2.16 -14.80
N VAL A 172 -12.92 -2.42 -14.88
CA VAL A 172 -13.49 -3.78 -14.88
C VAL A 172 -14.06 -4.10 -16.26
N THR A 173 -13.33 -4.90 -17.05
CA THR A 173 -13.65 -5.17 -18.45
C THR A 173 -13.39 -6.62 -18.83
N ASN A 174 -13.86 -7.08 -19.98
CA ASN A 174 -13.52 -8.39 -20.56
C ASN A 174 -12.28 -8.32 -21.48
N THR A 175 -11.69 -7.14 -21.67
CA THR A 175 -10.49 -6.96 -22.50
C THR A 175 -9.25 -7.47 -21.75
N PRO A 176 -8.41 -8.34 -22.36
CA PRO A 176 -7.22 -8.88 -21.70
C PRO A 176 -6.14 -7.85 -21.35
N GLN A 177 -6.00 -6.77 -22.12
CA GLN A 177 -5.06 -5.66 -21.91
C GLN A 177 -5.69 -4.35 -22.40
N LEU A 178 -5.26 -3.23 -21.80
CA LEU A 178 -5.75 -1.87 -22.07
C LEU A 178 -4.67 -0.96 -22.68
#